data_AF-A0A822Z617-F1
#
_entry.id   AF-A0A822Z617-F1
#
_cell.length_a   1.000
_cell.length_b   1.000
_cell.length_c   1.000
_cell.angle_alpha   90.00
_cell.angle_beta   90.00
_cell.angle_gamma   90.00
#
_symmetry.space_group_name_H-M   'P 1'
#
loop_
_entity.id
_entity.type
_entity.pdbx_description
1 polymer ?
#
loop_
_entity_poly.entity_id
_entity_poly.type
_entity_poly.pdbx_seq_one_letter_code
_entity_poly.pdbx_strand_id
1 'polypeptide(L)'
;MIWTNQHSTSTASIVHFNSGWSYFDSIFQANTIAHWQSITKIRKVITQIFSFINVHPFNNLLLPCECCSFSNGEYVKVGLAELEQWRYNATEEYAGSAWDELKHIKQAVGFLVIHQKPEKTLNEITKDLCPVLSIQQLHRISTMYWDDKYGTHSVPSDRVFHERYRQLKHY
;
A
#
# COMPACT_ATOMS: atom_id res chain seq x y z
N MET A 1 -33.33 67.48 -21.80
CA MET A 1 -33.14 66.08 -22.26
C MET A 1 -31.67 65.73 -22.11
N ILE A 2 -31.35 64.46 -21.85
CA ILE A 2 -30.00 63.89 -21.65
C ILE A 2 -29.55 63.92 -20.18
N TRP A 3 -30.17 63.11 -19.31
CA TRP A 3 -29.53 62.65 -18.05
C TRP A 3 -30.19 61.36 -17.49
N THR A 4 -30.64 60.44 -18.36
CA THR A 4 -31.29 59.17 -17.92
C THR A 4 -30.74 57.89 -18.56
N ASN A 5 -29.84 57.95 -19.55
CA ASN A 5 -29.41 56.76 -20.31
C ASN A 5 -28.08 56.11 -19.86
N GLN A 6 -27.36 56.69 -18.90
CA GLN A 6 -26.05 56.17 -18.48
C GLN A 6 -26.12 55.24 -17.25
N HIS A 7 -27.17 55.34 -16.42
CA HIS A 7 -27.35 54.45 -15.26
C HIS A 7 -28.03 53.12 -15.59
N SER A 8 -28.94 53.09 -16.56
CA SER A 8 -29.64 51.87 -17.01
C SER A 8 -28.77 50.92 -17.84
N THR A 9 -27.81 51.46 -18.59
CA THR A 9 -26.83 50.68 -19.38
C THR A 9 -25.74 50.05 -18.50
N SER A 10 -25.34 50.73 -17.43
CA SER A 10 -24.38 50.21 -16.45
C SER A 10 -24.95 49.03 -15.63
N THR A 11 -26.21 49.15 -15.17
CA THR A 11 -26.87 48.07 -14.42
C THR A 11 -27.14 46.84 -15.28
N ALA A 12 -27.56 47.01 -16.54
CA ALA A 12 -27.72 45.90 -17.47
C ALA A 12 -26.40 45.16 -17.73
N SER A 13 -25.29 45.89 -17.91
CA SER A 13 -23.96 45.30 -18.11
C SER A 13 -23.48 44.51 -16.89
N ILE A 14 -23.74 45.01 -15.68
CA ILE A 14 -23.44 44.31 -14.42
C ILE A 14 -24.28 43.04 -14.29
N VAL A 15 -25.57 43.08 -14.64
CA VAL A 15 -26.46 41.90 -14.62
C VAL A 15 -25.95 40.83 -15.59
N HIS A 16 -25.59 41.21 -16.83
CA HIS A 16 -25.05 40.28 -17.81
C HIS A 16 -23.72 39.66 -17.36
N PHE A 17 -22.81 40.45 -16.77
CA PHE A 17 -21.56 39.95 -16.21
C PHE A 17 -21.81 38.95 -15.08
N ASN A 18 -22.69 39.27 -14.14
CA ASN A 18 -23.03 38.38 -13.03
C ASN A 18 -23.68 37.08 -13.52
N SER A 19 -24.57 37.13 -14.50
CA SER A 19 -25.13 35.93 -15.12
C SER A 19 -24.07 35.08 -15.81
N GLY A 20 -23.14 35.72 -16.53
CA GLY A 20 -21.99 35.03 -17.15
C GLY A 20 -21.07 34.38 -16.11
N TRP A 21 -20.78 35.07 -15.02
CA TRP A 21 -19.98 34.55 -13.91
C TRP A 21 -20.65 33.36 -13.22
N SER A 22 -21.94 33.47 -12.88
CA SER A 22 -22.68 32.35 -12.26
C SER A 22 -22.75 31.12 -13.18
N TYR A 23 -22.86 31.33 -14.49
CA TYR A 23 -22.83 30.24 -15.47
C TYR A 23 -21.44 29.59 -15.55
N PHE A 24 -20.38 30.40 -15.59
CA PHE A 24 -19.01 29.91 -15.54
C PHE A 24 -18.74 29.10 -14.27
N ASP A 25 -19.10 29.63 -13.10
CA ASP A 25 -18.91 28.98 -11.80
C ASP A 25 -19.65 27.64 -11.74
N SER A 26 -20.89 27.59 -12.24
CA SER A 26 -21.67 26.34 -12.36
C SER A 26 -20.96 25.28 -13.22
N ILE A 27 -20.46 25.66 -14.40
CA ILE A 27 -19.71 24.73 -15.28
C ILE A 27 -18.40 24.30 -14.63
N PHE A 28 -17.66 25.24 -14.04
CA PHE A 28 -16.40 24.96 -13.37
C PHE A 28 -16.59 23.97 -12.21
N GLN A 29 -17.61 24.20 -11.37
CA GLN A 29 -17.98 23.28 -10.29
C GLN A 29 -18.40 21.92 -10.81
N ALA A 30 -19.26 21.85 -11.83
CA ALA A 30 -19.72 20.59 -12.41
C ALA A 30 -18.56 19.74 -12.95
N ASN A 31 -17.65 20.36 -13.70
CA ASN A 31 -16.48 19.68 -14.25
C ASN A 31 -15.49 19.24 -13.15
N THR A 32 -15.26 20.10 -12.15
CA THR A 32 -14.38 19.78 -11.01
C THR A 32 -14.94 18.62 -10.19
N ILE A 33 -16.24 18.62 -9.92
CA ILE A 33 -16.94 17.53 -9.21
C ILE A 33 -16.85 16.24 -10.01
N ALA A 34 -17.12 16.26 -11.32
CA ALA A 34 -17.07 15.08 -12.17
C ALA A 34 -15.65 14.48 -12.27
N HIS A 35 -14.63 15.34 -12.40
CA HIS A 35 -13.22 14.96 -12.38
C HIS A 35 -12.86 14.27 -11.05
N TRP A 36 -13.20 14.90 -9.92
CA TRP A 36 -12.90 14.34 -8.60
C TRP A 36 -13.72 13.05 -8.32
N GLN A 37 -14.97 12.97 -8.76
CA GLN A 37 -15.73 11.71 -8.69
C GLN A 37 -15.07 10.57 -9.49
N SER A 38 -14.42 10.88 -10.61
CA SER A 38 -13.72 9.89 -11.41
C SER A 38 -12.45 9.40 -10.71
N ILE A 39 -11.65 10.32 -10.17
CA ILE A 39 -10.42 9.98 -9.44
C ILE A 39 -10.72 9.24 -8.15
N THR A 40 -11.75 9.61 -7.39
CA THR A 40 -12.14 8.85 -6.18
C THR A 40 -12.46 7.39 -6.50
N LYS A 41 -13.14 7.12 -7.62
CA LYS A 41 -13.44 5.76 -8.07
C LYS A 41 -12.15 5.01 -8.43
N ILE A 42 -11.26 5.63 -9.20
CA ILE A 42 -9.97 5.03 -9.59
C ILE A 42 -9.15 4.69 -8.35
N ARG A 43 -9.04 5.62 -7.38
CA ARG A 43 -8.35 5.38 -6.10
C ARG A 43 -8.91 4.17 -5.37
N LYS A 44 -10.23 4.04 -5.26
CA LYS A 44 -10.87 2.89 -4.60
C LYS A 44 -10.51 1.57 -5.27
N VAL A 45 -10.51 1.52 -6.60
CA VAL A 45 -10.12 0.32 -7.35
C VAL A 45 -8.65 -0.02 -7.09
N ILE A 46 -7.75 0.96 -7.14
CA ILE A 46 -6.33 0.76 -6.85
C ILE A 46 -6.13 0.23 -5.42
N THR A 47 -6.78 0.85 -4.43
CA THR A 47 -6.75 0.39 -3.03
C THR A 47 -7.22 -1.05 -2.90
N GLN A 48 -8.31 -1.43 -3.59
CA GLN A 48 -8.80 -2.81 -3.58
C GLN A 48 -7.81 -3.80 -4.21
N ILE A 49 -7.19 -3.43 -5.33
CA ILE A 49 -6.14 -4.24 -5.97
C ILE A 49 -4.96 -4.43 -5.02
N PHE A 50 -4.49 -3.37 -4.37
CA PHE A 50 -3.35 -3.45 -3.46
C PHE A 50 -3.70 -4.26 -2.20
N SER A 51 -4.92 -4.11 -1.68
CA SER A 51 -5.41 -4.95 -0.58
C SER A 51 -5.48 -6.43 -0.97
N PHE A 52 -5.91 -6.74 -2.20
CA PHE A 52 -5.89 -8.10 -2.73
C PHE A 52 -4.47 -8.66 -2.84
N ILE A 53 -3.53 -7.88 -3.39
CA ILE A 53 -2.09 -8.24 -3.46
C ILE A 53 -1.47 -8.37 -2.07
N ASN A 54 -1.97 -7.63 -1.08
CA ASN A 54 -1.53 -7.80 0.29
C ASN A 54 -2.02 -9.13 0.89
N VAL A 55 -3.31 -9.45 0.74
CA VAL A 55 -3.94 -10.57 1.44
C VAL A 55 -3.66 -11.91 0.74
N HIS A 56 -3.74 -11.98 -0.58
CA HIS A 56 -3.71 -13.26 -1.30
C HIS A 56 -2.33 -13.95 -1.23
N PRO A 57 -1.22 -13.33 -1.69
CA PRO A 57 0.12 -13.87 -1.48
C PRO A 57 0.48 -14.09 -0.01
N PHE A 58 0.09 -13.18 0.89
CA PHE A 58 0.39 -13.33 2.31
C PHE A 58 -0.30 -14.54 2.94
N ASN A 59 -1.58 -14.77 2.62
CA ASN A 59 -2.30 -15.95 3.08
C ASN A 59 -1.65 -17.25 2.58
N ASN A 60 -1.15 -17.26 1.34
CA ASN A 60 -0.42 -18.42 0.81
C ASN A 60 0.85 -18.72 1.61
N LEU A 61 1.53 -17.69 2.16
CA LEU A 61 2.68 -17.86 3.07
C LEU A 61 2.31 -18.38 4.46
N LEU A 62 1.03 -18.33 4.87
CA LEU A 62 0.57 -18.86 6.16
C LEU A 62 0.07 -20.31 6.07
N LEU A 63 -0.26 -20.77 4.87
CA LEU A 63 -0.68 -22.14 4.61
C LEU A 63 0.55 -23.06 4.53
N PRO A 64 0.41 -24.34 4.91
CA PRO A 64 1.48 -25.33 4.75
C PRO A 64 1.71 -25.57 3.26
N CYS A 65 2.68 -24.86 2.68
CA CYS A 65 2.99 -24.88 1.26
C CYS A 65 4.47 -24.53 1.02
N GLU A 66 5.03 -24.99 -0.10
CA GLU A 66 6.41 -24.75 -0.56
C GLU A 66 6.70 -23.29 -0.96
N CYS A 67 5.75 -22.36 -0.76
CA CYS A 67 5.90 -20.96 -1.12
C CYS A 67 6.83 -20.17 -0.18
N CYS A 68 7.16 -20.68 1.00
CA CYS A 68 8.02 -19.98 1.95
C CYS A 68 9.50 -20.23 1.63
N SER A 69 9.98 -19.78 0.46
CA SER A 69 11.40 -19.93 0.09
C SER A 69 12.12 -18.60 -0.12
N PHE A 70 13.45 -18.62 -0.08
CA PHE A 70 14.25 -17.43 -0.41
C PHE A 70 13.97 -16.98 -1.85
N SER A 71 13.99 -17.91 -2.81
CA SER A 71 13.76 -17.60 -4.22
C SER A 71 12.36 -17.05 -4.48
N ASN A 72 11.33 -17.60 -3.82
CA ASN A 72 9.98 -17.05 -3.92
C ASN A 72 9.88 -15.65 -3.28
N GLY A 73 10.55 -15.43 -2.15
CA GLY A 73 10.67 -14.11 -1.53
C GLY A 73 11.27 -13.07 -2.48
N GLU A 74 12.39 -13.40 -3.13
CA GLU A 74 13.02 -12.50 -4.12
C GLU A 74 12.12 -12.25 -5.33
N TYR A 75 11.41 -13.27 -5.83
CA TYR A 75 10.46 -13.10 -6.93
C TYR A 75 9.36 -12.09 -6.57
N VAL A 76 8.71 -12.25 -5.41
CA VAL A 76 7.66 -11.33 -4.95
C VAL A 76 8.24 -9.94 -4.68
N LYS A 77 9.48 -9.84 -4.18
CA LYS A 77 10.18 -8.56 -3.95
C LYS A 77 10.36 -7.77 -5.25
N VAL A 78 10.72 -8.42 -6.35
CA VAL A 78 10.81 -7.77 -7.67
C VAL A 78 9.46 -7.21 -8.08
N GLY A 79 8.37 -7.99 -7.95
CA GLY A 79 7.02 -7.50 -8.25
C GLY A 79 6.59 -6.33 -7.36
N LEU A 80 6.95 -6.34 -6.07
CA LEU A 80 6.71 -5.20 -5.17
C LEU A 80 7.49 -3.95 -5.59
N ALA A 81 8.71 -4.09 -6.12
CA ALA A 81 9.50 -2.98 -6.63
C ALA A 81 8.87 -2.36 -7.89
N GLU A 82 8.29 -3.17 -8.78
CA GLU A 82 7.53 -2.67 -9.94
C GLU A 82 6.30 -1.87 -9.50
N LEU A 83 5.58 -2.34 -8.47
CA LEU A 83 4.45 -1.60 -7.89
C LEU A 83 4.89 -0.29 -7.23
N GLU A 84 6.07 -0.28 -6.59
CA GLU A 84 6.65 0.93 -6.01
C GLU A 84 7.00 1.95 -7.10
N GLN A 85 7.62 1.49 -8.19
CA GLN A 85 7.91 2.33 -9.36
C GLN A 85 6.62 2.85 -10.01
N TRP A 86 5.61 2.00 -10.16
CA TRP A 86 4.29 2.42 -10.65
C TRP A 86 3.70 3.51 -9.74
N ARG A 87 3.80 3.37 -8.42
CA ARG A 87 3.34 4.39 -7.45
C ARG A 87 4.08 5.72 -7.64
N TYR A 88 5.39 5.71 -7.91
CA TYR A 88 6.14 6.95 -8.18
C TYR A 88 5.71 7.63 -9.49
N ASN A 89 5.35 6.84 -10.51
CA ASN A 89 4.89 7.35 -11.79
C ASN A 89 3.43 7.81 -11.75
N ALA A 90 2.59 7.11 -10.99
CA ALA A 90 1.23 7.53 -10.69
C ALA A 90 1.31 8.76 -9.79
N THR A 91 0.68 9.87 -10.18
CA THR A 91 0.63 11.05 -9.32
C THR A 91 -0.08 10.69 -7.99
N GLU A 92 0.21 11.46 -6.93
CA GLU A 92 -0.43 11.27 -5.61
C GLU A 92 -1.97 11.29 -5.70
N GLU A 93 -2.50 11.97 -6.71
CA GLU A 93 -3.91 12.01 -7.09
C GLU A 93 -4.51 10.61 -7.28
N TYR A 94 -3.79 9.68 -7.93
CA TYR A 94 -4.26 8.32 -8.23
C TYR A 94 -3.79 7.27 -7.23
N ALA A 95 -2.53 7.31 -6.81
CA ALA A 95 -1.99 6.31 -5.90
C ALA A 95 -2.56 6.47 -4.48
N GLY A 96 -2.76 7.72 -4.03
CA GLY A 96 -3.20 8.03 -2.67
C GLY A 96 -2.43 7.24 -1.62
N SER A 97 -3.17 6.67 -0.66
CA SER A 97 -2.65 5.80 0.40
C SER A 97 -2.64 4.31 0.05
N ALA A 98 -2.86 3.92 -1.21
CA ALA A 98 -2.99 2.51 -1.58
C ALA A 98 -1.73 1.69 -1.25
N TRP A 99 -0.55 2.31 -1.30
CA TRP A 99 0.72 1.66 -0.94
C TRP A 99 0.74 1.10 0.49
N ASP A 100 0.01 1.74 1.41
CA ASP A 100 -0.06 1.32 2.82
C ASP A 100 -0.83 0.00 3.01
N GLU A 101 -1.65 -0.38 2.03
CA GLU A 101 -2.36 -1.66 2.02
C GLU A 101 -1.41 -2.85 1.95
N LEU A 102 -0.22 -2.70 1.32
CA LEU A 102 0.75 -3.78 1.07
C LEU A 102 1.60 -4.18 2.29
N LYS A 103 1.29 -3.65 3.47
CA LYS A 103 2.12 -3.77 4.67
C LYS A 103 2.45 -5.20 5.11
N HIS A 104 1.53 -6.15 5.00
CA HIS A 104 1.78 -7.53 5.45
C HIS A 104 2.70 -8.27 4.49
N ILE A 105 2.39 -8.21 3.19
CA ILE A 105 3.22 -8.90 2.18
C ILE A 105 4.61 -8.28 2.10
N LYS A 106 4.74 -6.95 2.21
CA LYS A 106 6.05 -6.27 2.24
C LYS A 106 6.91 -6.73 3.41
N GLN A 107 6.34 -6.80 4.61
CA GLN A 107 7.07 -7.26 5.79
C GLN A 107 7.40 -8.75 5.72
N ALA A 108 6.48 -9.58 5.25
CA ALA A 108 6.70 -11.02 5.09
C ALA A 108 7.80 -11.32 4.06
N VAL A 109 7.77 -10.65 2.90
CA VAL A 109 8.80 -10.78 1.88
C VAL A 109 10.13 -10.23 2.38
N GLY A 110 10.11 -9.07 3.03
CA GLY A 110 11.28 -8.50 3.71
C GLY A 110 11.90 -9.50 4.68
N PHE A 111 11.08 -10.18 5.47
CA PHE A 111 11.54 -11.26 6.35
C PHE A 111 12.15 -12.42 5.57
N LEU A 112 11.50 -12.95 4.53
CA LEU A 112 11.96 -14.09 3.74
C LEU A 112 13.34 -13.88 3.10
N VAL A 113 13.67 -12.65 2.67
CA VAL A 113 14.90 -12.33 1.92
C VAL A 113 16.08 -11.86 2.79
N ILE A 114 15.95 -11.86 4.13
CA ILE A 114 17.08 -11.51 5.02
C ILE A 114 18.17 -12.60 4.94
N HIS A 115 19.41 -12.19 4.69
CA HIS A 115 20.56 -13.13 4.64
C HIS A 115 21.09 -13.54 6.02
N GLN A 116 20.93 -12.71 7.06
CA GLN A 116 21.46 -12.95 8.43
C GLN A 116 20.33 -13.16 9.46
N LYS A 117 19.30 -13.95 9.13
CA LYS A 117 18.16 -14.19 10.04
C LYS A 117 18.61 -14.71 11.43
N PRO A 118 19.60 -15.63 11.54
CA PRO A 118 20.00 -16.17 12.85
C PRO A 118 20.56 -15.13 13.84
N GLU A 119 21.12 -14.04 13.31
CA GLU A 119 21.72 -12.96 14.09
C GLU A 119 20.69 -11.94 14.57
N LYS A 120 19.48 -11.93 13.99
CA LYS A 120 18.41 -11.03 14.39
C LYS A 120 17.73 -11.53 15.67
N THR A 121 17.58 -10.62 16.62
CA THR A 121 16.78 -10.86 17.82
C THR A 121 15.30 -10.81 17.50
N LEU A 122 14.49 -11.45 18.34
CA LEU A 122 13.04 -11.41 18.20
C LEU A 122 12.49 -9.98 18.30
N ASN A 123 13.08 -9.13 19.16
CA ASN A 123 12.66 -7.73 19.28
C ASN A 123 12.94 -6.96 17.99
N GLU A 124 14.11 -7.13 17.39
CA GLU A 124 14.42 -6.50 16.09
C GLU A 124 13.44 -6.99 15.01
N ILE A 125 13.10 -8.28 14.99
CA ILE A 125 12.13 -8.82 14.03
C ILE A 125 10.74 -8.23 14.25
N THR A 126 10.24 -8.23 15.49
CA THR A 126 8.86 -7.86 15.80
C THR A 126 8.62 -6.35 15.90
N LYS A 127 9.63 -5.54 16.23
CA LYS A 127 9.48 -4.10 16.41
C LYS A 127 10.00 -3.30 15.22
N ASP A 128 11.10 -3.74 14.61
CA ASP A 128 11.77 -2.96 13.57
C ASP A 128 11.46 -3.48 12.17
N LEU A 129 11.51 -4.79 11.96
CA LEU A 129 11.37 -5.40 10.63
C LEU A 129 9.91 -5.70 10.26
N CYS A 130 9.14 -6.27 11.20
CA CYS A 130 7.80 -6.79 10.96
C CYS A 130 6.76 -6.33 11.99
N PRO A 131 6.63 -5.02 12.30
CA PRO A 131 5.71 -4.53 13.33
C PRO A 131 4.22 -4.75 13.06
N VAL A 132 3.84 -5.14 11.84
CA VAL A 132 2.44 -5.43 11.47
C VAL A 132 2.14 -6.92 11.61
N LEU A 133 3.14 -7.79 11.52
CA LEU A 133 2.93 -9.23 11.60
C LEU A 133 2.81 -9.69 13.06
N SER A 134 1.81 -10.50 13.36
CA SER A 134 1.67 -11.10 14.68
C SER A 134 2.77 -12.13 14.92
N ILE A 135 3.09 -12.37 16.20
CA ILE A 135 4.03 -13.42 16.61
C ILE A 135 3.63 -14.79 16.03
N GLN A 136 2.33 -15.07 15.94
CA GLN A 136 1.82 -16.33 15.38
C GLN A 136 2.08 -16.43 13.87
N GLN A 137 1.86 -15.34 13.13
CA GLN A 137 2.15 -15.28 11.69
C GLN A 137 3.65 -15.43 11.42
N LEU A 138 4.48 -14.71 12.19
CA LEU A 138 5.94 -14.81 12.10
C LEU A 138 6.43 -16.22 12.41
N HIS A 139 5.91 -16.85 13.47
CA HIS A 139 6.21 -18.24 13.79
C HIS A 139 5.85 -19.16 12.63
N ARG A 140 4.64 -19.01 12.06
CA ARG A 140 4.15 -19.84 10.96
C ARG A 140 5.06 -19.73 9.73
N ILE A 141 5.35 -18.52 9.27
CA ILE A 141 6.26 -18.25 8.13
C ILE A 141 7.66 -18.81 8.42
N SER A 142 8.18 -18.57 9.62
CA SER A 142 9.53 -19.03 10.00
C SER A 142 9.66 -20.55 9.97
N THR A 143 8.67 -21.28 10.50
CA THR A 143 8.71 -22.75 10.56
C THR A 143 8.49 -23.44 9.21
N MET A 144 7.95 -22.73 8.23
CA MET A 144 7.74 -23.26 6.87
C MET A 144 8.83 -22.81 5.91
N TYR A 145 9.76 -21.96 6.36
CA TYR A 145 10.78 -21.36 5.52
C TYR A 145 11.86 -22.36 5.08
N TRP A 146 12.25 -22.31 3.80
CA TRP A 146 13.35 -23.08 3.24
C TRP A 146 14.26 -22.22 2.35
N ASP A 147 15.57 -22.26 2.58
CA ASP A 147 16.55 -21.55 1.75
C ASP A 147 16.99 -22.45 0.57
N ASP A 148 16.38 -22.22 -0.59
CA ASP A 148 16.57 -23.00 -1.81
C ASP A 148 17.71 -22.49 -2.71
N LYS A 149 18.35 -21.36 -2.38
CA LYS A 149 19.30 -20.67 -3.28
C LYS A 149 20.75 -20.73 -2.81
N TYR A 150 20.99 -20.53 -1.51
CA TYR A 150 22.36 -20.42 -0.98
C TYR A 150 22.81 -21.64 -0.17
N GLY A 151 21.94 -22.63 0.01
CA GLY A 151 22.27 -23.85 0.75
C GLY A 151 22.66 -23.59 2.21
N THR A 152 22.41 -22.38 2.72
CA THR A 152 22.43 -22.08 4.15
C THR A 152 21.40 -23.00 4.77
N HIS A 153 21.88 -24.09 5.39
CA HIS A 153 21.04 -24.98 6.18
C HIS A 153 20.00 -24.14 6.87
N SER A 154 18.73 -24.36 6.52
CA SER A 154 17.56 -23.78 7.17
C SER A 154 17.91 -23.56 8.63
N VAL A 155 17.97 -22.29 9.03
CA VAL A 155 18.14 -21.79 10.40
C VAL A 155 18.64 -22.86 11.38
N PRO A 156 19.92 -22.87 11.83
CA PRO A 156 20.56 -24.01 12.48
C PRO A 156 19.64 -24.72 13.47
N SER A 157 19.06 -25.84 13.00
CA SER A 157 17.97 -26.59 13.63
C SER A 157 16.80 -25.72 14.11
N ASP A 158 15.61 -26.01 13.59
CA ASP A 158 14.30 -25.60 14.13
C ASP A 158 14.29 -25.39 15.64
N ARG A 159 15.05 -26.16 16.42
CA ARG A 159 15.21 -26.01 17.86
C ARG A 159 15.56 -24.60 18.33
N VAL A 160 16.56 -23.87 17.82
CA VAL A 160 16.96 -22.57 18.44
C VAL A 160 15.93 -21.46 18.18
N PHE A 161 15.41 -21.38 16.96
CA PHE A 161 14.32 -20.45 16.64
C PHE A 161 13.01 -20.86 17.33
N HIS A 162 12.68 -22.15 17.33
CA HIS A 162 11.50 -22.66 18.03
C HIS A 162 11.62 -22.47 19.55
N GLU A 163 12.79 -22.63 20.18
CA GLU A 163 13.01 -22.35 21.61
C GLU A 163 12.81 -20.86 21.91
N ARG A 164 13.37 -19.96 21.08
CA ARG A 164 13.23 -18.49 21.22
C ARG A 164 11.76 -18.04 21.12
N TYR A 165 10.95 -18.68 20.29
CA TYR A 165 9.51 -18.40 20.19
C TYR A 165 8.65 -19.20 21.20
N ARG A 166 9.09 -20.38 21.66
CA ARG A 166 8.40 -21.19 22.68
C ARG A 166 8.43 -20.52 24.06
N GLN A 167 9.47 -19.74 24.36
CA GLN A 167 9.55 -18.91 25.58
C GLN A 167 8.41 -17.86 25.68
N LEU A 168 7.76 -17.51 24.57
CA LEU A 168 6.60 -16.59 24.56
C LEU A 168 5.25 -17.27 24.83
N LYS A 169 5.15 -18.60 24.85
CA LYS A 169 3.91 -19.30 25.26
C LYS A 169 3.68 -19.27 26.77
N HIS A 170 4.65 -18.78 27.54
CA HIS A 170 4.62 -18.71 29.00
C HIS A 170 4.47 -17.28 29.55
N TYR A 171 4.15 -16.30 28.70
CA TYR A 171 3.72 -14.95 29.09
C TYR A 171 2.33 -14.65 28.54
#